data_AF-S9SLM2-F1
#
_entry.id   AF-S9SLM2-F1
#
_cell.length_a   1.000
_cell.length_b   1.000
_cell.length_c   1.000
_cell.angle_alpha   90.00
_cell.angle_beta   90.00
_cell.angle_gamma   90.00
#
_symmetry.space_group_name_H-M   'P 1'
#
loop_
_entity.id
_entity.type
_entity.pdbx_description
1 polymer ?
#
loop_
_entity_poly.entity_id
_entity_poly.type
_entity_poly.pdbx_seq_one_letter_code
_entity_poly.pdbx_strand_id
1 'polypeptide(L)'
;MLRLDFSRPSTKPNTWYDLYEDWPLIEASIAAQYGIRLRAEPDMTWDEFCTLLAGIMPETPLGQIVSIRSENDREKLKNFSTEQHRIRNEWRVREVNQVKWSDEEKAKAVQEFQNIIMQAFG
;
A
#
# COMPACT_ATOMS: atom_id res chain seq x y z
N MET A 1 5.09 -35.47 -19.09
CA MET A 1 5.57 -34.81 -17.86
C MET A 1 5.42 -33.31 -18.09
N LEU A 2 4.33 -32.70 -17.60
CA LEU A 2 4.07 -31.27 -17.74
C LEU A 2 5.08 -30.50 -16.89
N ARG A 3 5.96 -29.70 -17.52
CA ARG A 3 6.77 -28.71 -16.80
C ARG A 3 5.82 -27.60 -16.37
N LEU A 4 5.59 -27.49 -15.07
CA LEU A 4 4.97 -26.32 -14.46
C LEU A 4 5.97 -25.16 -14.60
N ASP A 5 5.65 -24.24 -15.49
CA ASP A 5 6.39 -22.99 -15.64
C ASP A 5 6.05 -22.07 -14.45
N PHE A 6 7.04 -21.84 -13.59
CA PHE A 6 6.92 -20.96 -12.41
C PHE A 6 7.20 -19.49 -12.75
N SER A 7 7.40 -19.12 -14.02
CA SER A 7 7.63 -17.74 -14.40
C SER A 7 6.31 -16.96 -14.45
N ARG A 8 5.69 -16.75 -13.27
CA ARG A 8 4.73 -15.66 -13.12
C ARG A 8 5.54 -14.36 -13.04
N PRO A 9 5.24 -13.34 -13.85
CA PRO A 9 5.82 -12.02 -13.62
C PRO A 9 5.51 -11.63 -12.17
N SER A 10 6.51 -11.13 -11.45
CA SER A 10 6.37 -10.70 -10.06
C SER A 10 5.38 -9.53 -10.02
N THR A 11 4.09 -9.85 -9.93
CA THR A 11 3.07 -8.90 -9.52
C THR A 11 3.50 -8.52 -8.12
N LYS A 12 4.02 -7.29 -7.95
CA LYS A 12 4.32 -6.79 -6.61
C LYS A 12 3.06 -7.03 -5.78
N PRO A 13 3.14 -7.78 -4.67
CA PRO A 13 1.98 -7.95 -3.81
C PRO A 13 1.46 -6.56 -3.46
N ASN A 14 0.14 -6.39 -3.45
CA ASN A 14 -0.49 -5.11 -3.15
C ASN A 14 -0.28 -4.80 -1.66
N THR A 15 0.91 -4.31 -1.32
CA THR A 15 1.30 -3.93 0.04
C THR A 15 0.69 -2.58 0.33
N TRP A 16 -0.18 -2.51 1.34
CA TRP A 16 -0.84 -1.27 1.79
C TRP A 16 -0.04 -0.51 2.85
N TYR A 17 1.17 -0.99 3.15
CA TYR A 17 2.14 -0.37 4.03
C TYR A 17 3.55 -0.63 3.51
N ASP A 18 4.49 0.18 3.97
CA ASP A 18 5.91 0.06 3.68
C ASP A 18 6.68 -0.12 4.98
N LEU A 19 7.57 -1.13 5.02
CA LEU A 19 8.31 -1.48 6.23
C LEU A 19 9.19 -0.33 6.75
N TYR A 20 9.69 0.52 5.87
CA TYR A 20 10.60 1.62 6.22
C TYR A 20 9.84 2.92 6.48
N GLU A 21 8.95 3.31 5.56
CA GLU A 21 8.21 4.58 5.69
C GLU A 21 7.17 4.51 6.81
N ASP A 22 6.52 3.36 7.01
CA ASP A 22 5.52 3.18 8.07
C ASP A 22 6.13 2.58 9.35
N TRP A 23 7.46 2.54 9.49
CA TRP A 23 8.12 2.04 10.71
C TRP A 23 7.59 2.65 12.01
N PRO A 24 7.35 3.98 12.10
CA PRO A 24 6.76 4.57 13.31
C PRO A 24 5.35 4.02 13.63
N LEU A 25 4.55 3.73 12.60
CA LEU A 25 3.22 3.13 12.77
C LEU A 25 3.32 1.68 13.21
N ILE A 26 4.29 0.93 12.67
CA ILE A 26 4.59 -0.45 13.08
C ILE A 26 5.00 -0.48 14.55
N GLU A 27 5.96 0.36 14.96
CA GLU A 27 6.43 0.46 16.34
C GLU A 27 5.28 0.82 17.30
N ALA A 28 4.48 1.82 16.93
CA ALA A 28 3.32 2.24 17.72
C ALA A 28 2.24 1.15 17.82
N SER A 29 2.01 0.39 16.75
CA SER A 29 0.99 -0.66 16.71
C SER A 29 1.38 -1.88 17.52
N ILE A 30 2.64 -2.31 17.42
CA ILE A 30 3.15 -3.41 18.24
C ILE A 30 3.14 -3.02 19.73
N ALA A 31 3.52 -1.78 20.05
CA ALA A 31 3.43 -1.28 21.42
C ALA A 31 1.98 -1.20 21.94
N ALA A 32 1.05 -0.69 21.13
CA ALA A 32 -0.35 -0.54 21.53
C ALA A 32 -1.07 -1.89 21.71
N GLN A 33 -0.79 -2.86 20.84
CA GLN A 33 -1.50 -4.14 20.83
C GLN A 33 -0.88 -5.18 21.76
N TYR A 34 0.45 -5.28 21.77
CA TYR A 34 1.17 -6.32 22.51
C TYR A 34 1.86 -5.80 23.77
N GLY A 35 1.92 -4.48 23.98
CA GLY A 35 2.69 -3.89 25.07
C GLY A 35 4.21 -3.97 24.87
N ILE A 36 4.66 -4.32 23.65
CA ILE A 36 6.08 -4.53 23.33
C ILE A 36 6.68 -3.26 22.74
N ARG A 37 7.74 -2.75 23.37
CA ARG A 37 8.53 -1.65 22.79
C ARG A 37 9.71 -2.24 22.04
N LEU A 38 9.64 -2.28 20.71
CA LEU A 38 10.67 -2.92 19.86
C LEU A 38 12.12 -2.50 20.20
N ARG A 39 12.36 -1.23 20.53
CA ARG A 39 13.70 -0.74 20.90
C ARG A 39 14.25 -1.32 22.20
N ALA A 40 13.39 -1.88 23.04
CA ALA A 40 13.75 -2.56 24.29
C ALA A 40 13.94 -4.07 24.09
N GLU A 41 13.74 -4.59 22.89
CA GLU A 41 13.84 -6.02 22.55
C GLU A 41 15.02 -6.27 21.58
N PRO A 42 16.28 -6.18 22.03
CA PRO A 42 17.46 -6.30 21.16
C PRO A 42 17.65 -7.72 20.59
N ASP A 43 17.10 -8.74 21.25
CA ASP A 43 17.26 -10.15 20.89
C ASP A 43 16.03 -10.72 20.14
N MET A 44 15.09 -9.86 19.73
CA MET A 44 13.91 -10.29 18.96
C MET A 44 14.33 -10.89 17.61
N THR A 45 13.88 -12.12 17.35
CA THR A 45 14.11 -12.75 16.05
C THR A 45 13.26 -12.10 14.97
N TRP A 46 13.75 -12.14 13.73
CA TRP A 46 12.99 -11.64 12.57
C TRP A 46 11.65 -12.36 12.39
N ASP A 47 11.59 -13.66 12.67
CA ASP A 47 10.38 -14.47 12.53
C ASP A 47 9.33 -14.09 13.59
N GLU A 48 9.77 -13.79 14.82
CA GLU A 48 8.89 -13.27 15.87
C GLU A 48 8.35 -11.90 15.49
N PHE A 49 9.21 -10.98 15.02
CA PHE A 49 8.78 -9.68 14.51
C PHE A 49 7.74 -9.82 13.38
N CYS A 50 7.98 -10.71 12.41
CA CYS A 50 7.04 -11.00 11.34
C CYS A 50 5.69 -11.51 11.87
N THR A 51 5.72 -12.38 12.89
CA THR A 51 4.52 -12.94 13.52
C THR A 51 3.70 -11.84 14.19
N LEU A 52 4.35 -10.95 14.96
CA LEU A 52 3.70 -9.79 15.58
C LEU A 52 3.12 -8.84 14.55
N LEU A 53 3.88 -8.52 13.49
CA LEU A 53 3.45 -7.61 12.43
C LEU A 53 2.26 -8.18 11.64
N ALA A 54 2.28 -9.47 11.30
CA ALA A 54 1.19 -10.14 10.60
C ALA A 54 -0.10 -10.23 11.44
N GLY A 55 0.03 -10.21 12.77
CA GLY A 55 -1.07 -10.24 13.72
C GLY A 55 -1.67 -8.87 14.08
N ILE A 56 -1.22 -7.78 13.45
CA ILE A 56 -1.71 -6.43 13.75
C ILE A 56 -3.20 -6.28 13.39
N MET A 57 -3.96 -5.76 14.34
CA MET A 57 -5.40 -5.55 14.21
C MET A 57 -5.74 -4.21 13.53
N PRO A 58 -6.90 -4.08 12.86
CA PRO A 58 -7.34 -2.85 12.19
C PRO A 58 -7.42 -1.61 13.10
N GLU A 59 -7.62 -1.80 14.40
CA GLU A 59 -7.79 -0.71 15.37
C GLU A 59 -6.46 -0.05 15.77
N THR A 60 -5.34 -0.67 15.42
CA THR A 60 -4.00 -0.11 15.67
C THR A 60 -3.68 1.05 14.73
N PRO A 61 -2.69 1.90 15.04
CA PRO A 61 -2.26 2.97 14.14
C PRO A 61 -1.95 2.50 12.70
N LEU A 62 -1.22 1.39 12.54
CA LEU A 62 -0.93 0.80 11.24
C LEU A 62 -2.19 0.21 10.60
N GLY A 63 -2.99 -0.51 11.39
CA GLY A 63 -4.24 -1.12 10.93
C GLY A 63 -5.23 -0.09 10.36
N GLN A 64 -5.34 1.08 10.99
CA GLN A 64 -6.20 2.17 10.52
C GLN A 64 -5.71 2.72 9.18
N ILE A 65 -4.40 2.96 9.06
CA ILE A 65 -3.79 3.46 7.82
C ILE A 65 -3.94 2.45 6.69
N VAL A 66 -3.67 1.17 6.94
CA VAL A 66 -3.88 0.08 5.97
C VAL A 66 -5.34 -0.01 5.56
N SER A 67 -6.29 0.12 6.51
CA SER A 67 -7.73 0.10 6.21
C SER A 67 -8.13 1.27 5.30
N ILE A 68 -7.60 2.47 5.52
CA ILE A 68 -7.87 3.64 4.67
C ILE A 68 -7.28 3.45 3.27
N ARG A 69 -6.02 3.01 3.17
CA ARG A 69 -5.32 2.83 1.89
C ARG A 69 -5.93 1.72 1.04
N SER A 70 -6.36 0.62 1.67
CA SER A 70 -6.91 -0.55 1.00
C SER A 70 -8.40 -0.45 0.65
N GLU A 71 -9.11 0.58 1.11
CA GLU A 71 -10.55 0.70 0.90
C GLU A 71 -10.92 0.99 -0.57
N ASN A 72 -11.89 0.21 -1.06
CA ASN A 72 -12.40 0.22 -2.43
C ASN A 72 -13.93 0.23 -2.51
N ASP A 73 -14.64 0.06 -1.40
CA ASP A 73 -16.10 0.17 -1.33
C ASP A 73 -16.55 1.61 -1.60
N ARG A 74 -17.39 1.79 -2.63
CA ARG A 74 -17.85 3.11 -3.07
C ARG A 74 -18.67 3.84 -2.00
N GLU A 75 -19.49 3.15 -1.23
CA GLU A 75 -20.32 3.77 -0.20
C GLU A 75 -19.49 4.20 1.01
N LYS A 76 -18.47 3.41 1.38
CA LYS A 76 -17.53 3.84 2.43
C LYS A 76 -16.69 5.03 1.99
N LEU A 77 -16.17 5.01 0.75
CA LEU A 77 -15.35 6.08 0.20
C LEU A 77 -16.08 7.42 0.12
N LYS A 78 -17.41 7.44 -0.11
CA LYS A 78 -18.21 8.67 -0.08
C LYS A 78 -18.23 9.34 1.30
N ASN A 79 -18.06 8.55 2.36
CA ASN A 79 -18.12 8.99 3.74
C ASN A 79 -16.74 9.23 4.35
N PHE A 80 -15.66 9.15 3.55
CA PHE A 80 -14.32 9.47 4.02
C PHE A 80 -14.22 10.95 4.37
N SER A 81 -13.54 11.22 5.48
CA SER A 81 -13.09 12.57 5.82
C SER A 81 -12.05 13.06 4.81
N THR A 82 -11.83 14.38 4.78
CA THR A 82 -10.77 15.00 3.98
C THR A 82 -9.40 14.37 4.25
N GLU A 83 -9.11 14.04 5.52
CA GLU A 83 -7.84 13.44 5.91
C GLU A 83 -7.69 11.99 5.42
N GLN A 84 -8.76 11.19 5.49
CA GLN A 84 -8.75 9.83 4.94
C GLN A 84 -8.55 9.83 3.42
N HIS A 85 -9.18 10.78 2.72
CA HIS A 85 -8.92 10.99 1.29
C HIS A 85 -7.46 11.37 1.02
N ARG A 86 -6.88 12.27 1.83
CA ARG A 86 -5.47 12.67 1.72
C ARG A 86 -4.54 11.46 1.85
N ILE A 87 -4.65 10.71 2.95
CA ILE A 87 -3.84 9.51 3.24
C ILE A 87 -3.89 8.52 2.07
N ARG A 88 -5.10 8.24 1.56
CA ARG A 88 -5.29 7.29 0.47
C ARG A 88 -4.73 7.80 -0.87
N ASN A 89 -4.94 9.07 -1.18
CA ASN A 89 -4.46 9.65 -2.44
C ASN A 89 -2.94 9.76 -2.47
N GLU A 90 -2.30 10.14 -1.36
CA GLU A 90 -0.85 10.17 -1.23
C GLU A 90 -0.23 8.79 -1.48
N TRP A 91 -0.83 7.74 -0.91
CA TRP A 91 -0.38 6.37 -1.15
C TRP A 91 -0.44 5.98 -2.63
N ARG A 92 -1.54 6.30 -3.32
CA ARG A 92 -1.71 5.98 -4.74
C ARG A 92 -0.75 6.76 -5.64
N VAL A 93 -0.51 8.02 -5.32
CA VAL A 93 0.48 8.84 -6.04
C VAL A 93 1.89 8.25 -5.88
N ARG A 94 2.23 7.79 -4.68
CA ARG A 94 3.48 7.07 -4.42
C ARG A 94 3.59 5.81 -5.29
N GLU A 95 2.55 4.99 -5.35
CA GLU A 95 2.55 3.77 -6.19
C GLU A 95 2.78 4.08 -7.67
N VAL A 96 2.12 5.12 -8.20
CA VAL A 96 2.33 5.58 -9.59
C VAL A 96 3.76 6.05 -9.82
N ASN A 97 4.32 6.83 -8.90
CA ASN A 97 5.69 7.36 -9.02
C ASN A 97 6.78 6.28 -8.88
N GLN A 98 6.49 5.17 -8.20
CA GLN A 98 7.39 4.02 -8.14
C GLN A 98 7.42 3.20 -9.43
N VAL A 99 6.43 3.36 -10.31
CA VAL A 99 6.49 2.76 -11.65
C VAL A 99 7.49 3.56 -12.48
N LYS A 100 8.53 2.89 -12.96
CA LYS A 100 9.49 3.51 -13.89
C LYS A 100 8.92 3.41 -15.31
N TRP A 101 8.33 4.51 -15.79
CA TRP A 101 7.89 4.63 -17.18
C TRP A 101 9.05 5.17 -18.03
N SER A 102 9.31 4.53 -19.16
CA SER A 102 10.10 5.16 -20.22
C SER A 102 9.39 6.39 -20.78
N ASP A 103 10.14 7.31 -21.39
CA ASP A 103 9.53 8.53 -21.96
C ASP A 103 8.58 8.21 -23.13
N GLU A 104 8.82 7.11 -23.84
CA GLU A 104 7.96 6.62 -24.92
C GLU A 104 6.61 6.09 -24.38
N GLU A 105 6.62 5.36 -23.27
CA GLU A 105 5.39 4.91 -22.59
C GLU A 105 4.57 6.08 -22.05
N LYS A 106 5.23 7.12 -21.51
CA LYS A 106 4.55 8.34 -21.06
C LYS A 106 3.88 9.06 -22.24
N ALA A 107 4.61 9.23 -23.34
CA ALA A 107 4.09 9.89 -24.55
C ALA A 107 2.87 9.14 -25.10
N LYS A 108 2.93 7.81 -25.14
CA LYS A 108 1.82 6.96 -25.57
C LYS A 108 0.60 7.08 -24.66
N ALA A 109 0.79 7.06 -23.34
CA ALA A 109 -0.32 7.22 -22.38
C ALA A 109 -1.00 8.58 -22.50
N VAL A 110 -0.23 9.67 -22.72
CA VAL A 110 -0.79 11.00 -22.97
C VAL A 110 -1.60 11.03 -24.26
N GLN A 111 -1.08 10.43 -25.34
CA GLN A 111 -1.79 10.37 -26.63
C GLN A 111 -3.10 9.57 -26.55
N GLU A 112 -3.09 8.43 -25.86
CA GLU A 112 -4.29 7.63 -25.62
C GLU A 112 -5.33 8.41 -24.81
N PHE A 113 -4.90 9.12 -23.77
CA PHE A 113 -5.78 9.97 -22.98
C PHE A 113 -6.40 11.12 -23.80
N GLN A 114 -5.62 11.77 -24.66
CA GLN A 114 -6.12 12.81 -25.59
C GLN A 114 -7.19 12.24 -26.54
N ASN A 115 -6.97 11.04 -27.09
CA ASN A 115 -7.93 10.39 -27.98
C ASN A 115 -9.23 10.05 -27.25
N ILE A 116 -9.16 9.59 -26.00
CA ILE A 116 -10.34 9.31 -25.17
C ILE A 116 -11.15 10.59 -24.92
N ILE A 117 -10.50 11.69 -24.56
CA ILE A 117 -11.18 12.99 -24.36
C ILE A 117 -11.86 13.45 -25.66
N MET A 118 -11.17 13.37 -26.78
CA MET A 118 -11.70 13.77 -28.08
C MET A 118 -12.91 12.92 -28.50
N GLN A 119 -12.92 11.63 -28.19
CA GLN A 119 -14.09 10.77 -28.47
C GLN A 119 -15.25 11.01 -27.51
N ALA A 120 -14.97 11.38 -26.26
CA ALA A 120 -15.99 11.60 -25.25
C ALA A 120 -16.66 12.99 -25.35
N PHE A 121 -15.94 13.99 -25.84
CA PHE A 121 -16.37 15.40 -25.82
C PHE A 121 -16.18 16.16 -27.15
N GLY A 122 -15.70 15.50 -28.21
CA GLY A 122 -15.53 16.07 -29.55
C GLY A 122 -16.68 15.77 -30.50
#